data_AF-A0A965C4G8-F1
#
_entry.id   AF-A0A965C4G8-F1
#
_cell.length_a   1.000
_cell.length_b   1.000
_cell.length_c   1.000
_cell.angle_alpha   90.00
_cell.angle_beta   90.00
_cell.angle_gamma   90.00
#
_symmetry.space_group_name_H-M   'P 1'
#
loop_
_entity.id
_entity.type
_entity.pdbx_description
1 polymer ?
#
loop_
_entity_poly.entity_id
_entity_poly.type
_entity_poly.pdbx_seq_one_letter_code
_entity_poly.pdbx_strand_id
1 'polypeptide(L)'
;TIREVLALYVPFMAATGMRPGTEAEFLEWRHIDVEVRDGTPVLHFRIQRGKRGARNFVAHNSCWLILERLRQMAPDFAQMTLQQVLKKRVPRRLFCLPDGSMPESFNKPFKALLEEAKLLHCLVTGKERSLYSLRHYYATQRLLESVPISDLADQMGTSILMITKHYSHLTPLMKAKQFVGTVQDGHLGIDGATIRSLMAAQLANQNVMSLVHAGTGLTLPVREQSPALASDLEARLDARLKANT
;
A
#
# COMPACT_ATOMS: atom_id res chain seq x y z
N THR A 1 -18.86 -6.47 11.39
CA THR A 1 -18.45 -7.85 11.68
C THR A 1 -16.94 -8.00 11.52
N ILE A 2 -16.33 -9.11 11.96
CA ILE A 2 -14.88 -9.34 11.80
C ILE A 2 -14.45 -9.40 10.32
N ARG A 3 -15.33 -9.88 9.43
CA ARG A 3 -15.07 -9.94 7.98
C ARG A 3 -14.92 -8.55 7.37
N GLU A 4 -15.74 -7.59 7.78
CA GLU A 4 -15.65 -6.19 7.30
C GLU A 4 -14.35 -5.51 7.75
N VAL A 5 -13.96 -5.70 9.01
CA VAL A 5 -12.69 -5.17 9.52
C VAL A 5 -11.51 -5.84 8.82
N LEU A 6 -11.60 -7.15 8.57
CA LEU A 6 -10.57 -7.89 7.83
C LEU A 6 -10.43 -7.39 6.39
N ALA A 7 -11.54 -7.06 5.71
CA ALA A 7 -11.53 -6.50 4.36
C ALA A 7 -10.77 -5.16 4.25
N LEU A 8 -10.68 -4.41 5.36
CA LEU A 8 -9.89 -3.19 5.47
C LEU A 8 -8.46 -3.44 5.98
N TYR A 9 -8.30 -4.42 6.87
CA TYR A 9 -7.01 -4.79 7.44
C TYR A 9 -6.06 -5.36 6.38
N VAL A 10 -6.54 -6.24 5.48
CA VAL A 10 -5.73 -6.83 4.40
C VAL A 10 -5.09 -5.78 3.47
N PRO A 11 -5.86 -4.86 2.83
CA PRO A 11 -5.28 -3.81 1.99
C PRO A 11 -4.39 -2.86 2.79
N PHE A 12 -4.73 -2.57 4.04
CA PHE A 12 -3.90 -1.75 4.92
C PHE A 12 -2.51 -2.36 5.13
N MET A 13 -2.44 -3.66 5.43
CA MET A 13 -1.17 -4.35 5.61
C MET A 13 -0.36 -4.41 4.30
N ALA A 14 -1.04 -4.61 3.17
CA ALA A 14 -0.42 -4.61 1.84
C ALA A 14 0.10 -3.23 1.42
N ALA A 15 -0.51 -2.14 1.88
CA ALA A 15 -0.15 -0.77 1.54
C ALA A 15 0.90 -0.13 2.46
N THR A 16 1.03 -0.61 3.71
CA THR A 16 1.95 -0.03 4.72
C THR A 16 3.18 -0.88 4.99
N GLY A 17 3.09 -2.19 4.77
CA GLY A 17 4.17 -3.11 5.11
C GLY A 17 4.44 -3.22 6.60
N MET A 18 3.51 -2.84 7.49
CA MET A 18 3.65 -3.01 8.95
C MET A 18 3.80 -4.49 9.35
N ARG A 19 4.29 -4.76 10.57
CA ARG A 19 4.31 -6.12 11.11
C ARG A 19 2.90 -6.50 11.60
N PRO A 20 2.27 -7.55 11.05
CA PRO A 20 0.99 -8.03 11.57
C PRO A 20 1.16 -8.51 13.03
N GLY A 21 0.11 -8.35 13.83
CA GLY A 21 0.17 -8.63 15.27
C GLY A 21 0.75 -7.46 16.04
N THR A 22 2.08 -7.43 16.17
CA THR A 22 2.77 -6.54 17.13
C THR A 22 2.65 -5.03 16.87
N GLU A 23 2.58 -4.59 15.60
CA GLU A 23 2.55 -3.17 15.26
C GLU A 23 1.13 -2.73 14.88
N ALA A 24 0.46 -3.48 14.00
CA ALA A 24 -0.83 -3.08 13.43
C ALA A 24 -2.00 -3.17 14.43
N GLU A 25 -2.02 -4.17 15.32
CA GLU A 25 -3.06 -4.28 16.37
C GLU A 25 -2.89 -3.19 17.43
N PHE A 26 -1.64 -2.76 17.62
CA PHE A 26 -1.10 -1.57 18.31
C PHE A 26 -1.73 -0.21 18.00
N LEU A 27 -2.21 -0.06 16.76
CA LEU A 27 -2.30 1.25 16.14
C LEU A 27 -3.59 1.97 16.53
N GLU A 28 -3.46 3.26 16.85
CA GLU A 28 -4.54 4.10 17.36
C GLU A 28 -4.62 5.39 16.55
N TRP A 29 -5.79 6.03 16.54
CA TRP A 29 -6.03 7.25 15.77
C TRP A 29 -5.05 8.37 16.15
N ARG A 30 -4.66 8.46 17.43
CA ARG A 30 -3.64 9.40 17.93
C ARG A 30 -2.22 9.20 17.39
N HIS A 31 -1.95 8.03 16.80
CA HIS A 31 -0.65 7.69 16.22
C HIS A 31 -0.53 8.11 14.76
N ILE A 32 -1.58 8.71 14.18
CA ILE A 32 -1.62 9.12 12.78
C ILE A 32 -1.64 10.64 12.73
N ASP A 33 -0.71 11.20 11.97
CA ASP A 33 -0.62 12.63 11.70
C ASP A 33 -0.69 12.88 10.19
N VAL A 34 -1.22 14.04 9.82
CA VAL A 34 -1.30 14.50 8.43
C VAL A 34 -0.43 15.74 8.31
N GLU A 35 0.55 15.70 7.41
CA GLU A 35 1.36 16.84 7.03
C GLU A 35 1.03 17.21 5.59
N VAL A 36 0.79 18.48 5.27
CA VAL A 36 0.60 18.91 3.88
C VAL A 36 1.94 19.38 3.36
N ARG A 37 2.51 18.64 2.39
CA ARG A 37 3.74 19.02 1.68
C ARG A 37 3.39 19.30 0.23
N ASP A 38 3.75 20.49 -0.24
CA ASP A 38 3.54 20.91 -1.64
C ASP A 38 2.08 20.70 -2.12
N GLY A 39 1.11 20.98 -1.25
CA GLY A 39 -0.31 20.80 -1.51
C GLY A 39 -0.81 19.35 -1.43
N THR A 40 0.07 18.38 -1.19
CA THR A 40 -0.29 16.95 -1.06
C THR A 40 -0.33 16.53 0.41
N PRO A 41 -1.44 15.93 0.89
CA PRO A 41 -1.50 15.40 2.25
C PRO A 41 -0.67 14.11 2.35
N VAL A 42 0.27 14.10 3.29
CA VAL A 42 1.15 12.98 3.60
C VAL A 42 0.76 12.40 4.96
N LEU A 43 0.55 11.09 4.98
CA LEU A 43 0.15 10.34 6.18
C LEU A 43 1.37 9.83 6.93
N HIS A 44 1.60 10.34 8.14
CA HIS A 44 2.66 9.90 9.04
C HIS A 44 2.11 8.99 10.13
N PHE A 45 2.65 7.78 10.22
CA PHE A 45 2.23 6.77 11.18
C PHE A 45 3.35 6.58 12.22
N ARG A 46 2.99 6.71 13.50
CA ARG A 46 3.91 6.59 14.64
C ARG A 46 3.68 5.30 15.40
N ILE A 47 4.50 4.29 15.13
CA ILE A 47 4.45 3.02 15.84
C ILE A 47 5.10 3.23 17.21
N GLN A 48 4.36 2.97 18.29
CA GLN A 48 4.86 3.09 19.67
C GLN A 48 5.39 1.77 20.23
N ARG A 49 4.85 0.64 19.76
CA ARG A 49 5.16 -0.70 20.27
C ARG A 49 5.56 -1.63 19.12
N GLY A 50 6.59 -2.43 19.37
CA GLY A 50 7.08 -3.43 18.44
C GLY A 50 8.40 -4.02 18.89
N LYS A 51 8.78 -5.18 18.33
CA LYS A 51 10.03 -5.89 18.66
C LYS A 51 11.31 -5.04 18.46
N ARG A 52 11.24 -3.96 17.68
CA ARG A 52 12.37 -3.06 17.39
C ARG A 52 12.22 -1.64 17.95
N GLY A 53 11.25 -1.42 18.85
CA GLY A 53 10.98 -0.11 19.42
C GLY A 53 10.09 0.78 18.55
N ALA A 54 9.96 2.04 18.96
CA ALA A 54 9.13 3.02 18.28
C ALA A 54 9.76 3.46 16.95
N ARG A 55 8.94 3.66 15.92
CA ARG A 55 9.38 4.16 14.62
C ARG A 55 8.27 4.93 13.92
N ASN A 56 8.67 5.89 13.09
CA ASN A 56 7.77 6.67 12.26
C ASN A 56 7.97 6.25 10.80
N PHE A 57 6.88 6.19 10.05
CA PHE A 57 6.93 5.87 8.63
C PHE A 57 5.83 6.61 7.88
N VAL A 58 5.98 6.72 6.56
CA VAL A 58 5.00 7.39 5.70
C VAL A 58 4.07 6.37 5.08
N ALA A 59 2.77 6.44 5.35
CA ALA A 59 1.81 5.53 4.76
C ALA A 59 1.47 5.93 3.32
N HIS A 60 1.18 4.94 2.47
CA HIS A 60 0.71 5.20 1.11
C HIS A 60 -0.60 5.99 1.13
N ASN A 61 -0.79 6.93 0.19
CA ASN A 61 -1.98 7.81 0.16
C ASN A 61 -3.30 7.04 0.06
N SER A 62 -3.28 5.84 -0.51
CA SER A 62 -4.43 4.92 -0.53
C SER A 62 -4.99 4.60 0.86
N CYS A 63 -4.15 4.67 1.90
CA CYS A 63 -4.57 4.46 3.28
C CYS A 63 -5.63 5.48 3.71
N TRP A 64 -5.71 6.65 3.07
CA TRP A 64 -6.76 7.63 3.34
C TRP A 64 -8.16 7.04 3.17
N LEU A 65 -8.40 6.27 2.10
CA LEU A 65 -9.69 5.62 1.85
C LEU A 65 -10.00 4.55 2.90
N ILE A 66 -8.97 3.82 3.35
CA ILE A 66 -9.12 2.83 4.43
C ILE A 66 -9.50 3.53 5.73
N LEU A 67 -8.80 4.61 6.08
CA LEU A 67 -9.08 5.40 7.28
C LEU A 67 -10.49 6.00 7.22
N GLU A 68 -10.92 6.53 6.07
CA GLU A 68 -12.28 7.05 5.94
C GLU A 68 -13.32 5.95 6.13
N ARG A 69 -13.10 4.75 5.59
CA ARG A 69 -14.02 3.63 5.79
C ARG A 69 -14.04 3.14 7.25
N LEU A 70 -12.88 3.06 7.90
CA LEU A 70 -12.79 2.74 9.33
C LEU A 70 -13.50 3.80 10.20
N ARG A 71 -13.40 5.08 9.84
CA ARG A 71 -14.13 6.16 10.50
C ARG A 71 -15.63 5.97 10.36
N GLN A 72 -16.14 5.66 9.17
CA GLN A 72 -17.56 5.41 8.92
C GLN A 72 -18.11 4.22 9.72
N MET A 73 -17.28 3.21 9.98
CA MET A 73 -17.65 2.05 10.80
C MET A 73 -17.68 2.34 12.30
N ALA A 74 -17.08 3.44 12.76
CA ALA A 74 -17.00 3.81 14.16
C ALA A 74 -18.12 4.81 14.53
N PRO A 75 -19.12 4.41 15.36
CA PRO A 75 -20.23 5.29 15.73
C PRO A 75 -19.78 6.62 16.37
N ASP A 76 -18.73 6.56 17.19
CA ASP A 76 -18.15 7.72 17.88
C ASP A 76 -17.68 8.84 16.95
N PHE A 77 -17.41 8.51 15.68
CA PHE A 77 -16.90 9.43 14.67
C PHE A 77 -17.93 9.80 13.61
N ALA A 78 -19.18 9.36 13.74
CA ALA A 78 -20.23 9.57 12.74
C ALA A 78 -20.41 11.05 12.38
N GLN A 79 -20.32 11.95 13.36
CA GLN A 79 -20.51 13.39 13.21
C GLN A 79 -19.23 14.18 12.90
N MET A 80 -18.09 13.51 12.73
CA MET A 80 -16.79 14.14 12.51
C MET A 80 -16.22 13.74 11.16
N THR A 81 -15.58 14.67 10.45
CA THR A 81 -14.79 14.34 9.25
C THR A 81 -13.50 13.62 9.64
N LEU A 82 -12.90 12.85 8.73
CA LEU A 82 -11.63 12.16 9.00
C LEU A 82 -10.53 13.13 9.47
N GLN A 83 -10.42 14.30 8.86
CA GLN A 83 -9.45 15.31 9.27
C GLN A 83 -9.68 15.77 10.72
N GLN A 84 -10.94 15.96 11.13
CA GLN A 84 -11.27 16.31 12.51
C GLN A 84 -10.92 15.20 13.49
N VAL A 85 -11.17 13.94 13.12
CA VAL A 85 -10.83 12.76 13.94
C VAL A 85 -9.32 12.66 14.14
N LEU A 86 -8.55 12.81 13.05
CA LEU A 86 -7.08 12.79 13.09
C LEU A 86 -6.53 13.94 13.93
N LYS A 87 -7.08 15.15 13.80
CA LYS A 87 -6.70 16.32 14.61
C LYS A 87 -7.00 16.14 16.10
N LYS A 88 -8.09 15.45 16.45
CA LYS A 88 -8.47 15.18 17.85
C LYS A 88 -7.54 14.18 18.54
N ARG A 89 -6.75 13.40 17.77
CA ARG A 89 -5.79 12.42 18.28
C ARG A 89 -6.40 11.52 19.37
N VAL A 90 -7.50 10.85 19.02
CA VAL A 90 -8.24 9.99 19.95
C VAL A 90 -7.42 8.73 20.30
N PRO A 91 -7.28 8.35 21.58
CA PRO A 91 -6.59 7.12 22.02
C PRO A 91 -7.46 5.87 21.81
N ARG A 92 -8.04 5.73 20.61
CA ARG A 92 -8.87 4.58 20.20
C ARG A 92 -8.13 3.80 19.14
N ARG A 93 -8.25 2.47 19.17
CA ARG A 93 -7.65 1.56 18.18
C ARG A 93 -8.28 1.74 16.80
N LEU A 94 -7.49 1.52 15.75
CA LEU A 94 -8.00 1.60 14.37
C LEU A 94 -8.92 0.43 14.04
N PHE A 95 -8.45 -0.78 14.28
CA PHE A 95 -9.13 -2.01 13.88
C PHE A 95 -9.95 -2.58 15.04
N CYS A 96 -11.09 -1.95 15.30
CA CYS A 96 -12.09 -2.44 16.24
C CYS A 96 -13.26 -3.09 15.52
N LEU A 97 -13.92 -4.03 16.18
CA LEU A 97 -15.24 -4.50 15.78
C LEU A 97 -16.29 -3.38 15.99
N PRO A 98 -17.49 -3.49 15.38
CA PRO A 98 -18.55 -2.47 15.52
C PRO A 98 -18.98 -2.19 16.96
N ASP A 99 -18.86 -3.19 17.84
CA ASP A 99 -19.13 -3.08 19.28
C ASP A 99 -17.98 -2.40 20.07
N GLY A 100 -16.89 -2.01 19.38
CA GLY A 100 -15.70 -1.42 19.97
C GLY A 100 -14.72 -2.43 20.56
N SER A 101 -15.05 -3.72 20.57
CA SER A 101 -14.15 -4.78 21.03
C SER A 101 -13.01 -5.02 20.03
N MET A 102 -11.91 -5.56 20.55
CA MET A 102 -10.75 -5.92 19.73
C MET A 102 -10.88 -7.38 19.28
N PRO A 103 -10.67 -7.68 17.98
CA PRO A 103 -10.50 -9.05 17.54
C PRO A 103 -9.32 -9.71 18.26
N GLU A 104 -9.50 -10.92 18.78
CA GLU A 104 -8.41 -11.68 19.42
C GLU A 104 -7.24 -11.96 18.46
N SER A 105 -7.56 -12.22 17.18
CA SER A 105 -6.57 -12.40 16.13
C SER A 105 -7.16 -12.28 14.74
N PHE A 106 -6.42 -11.63 13.83
CA PHE A 106 -6.74 -11.63 12.41
C PHE A 106 -6.22 -12.87 11.67
N ASN A 107 -5.37 -13.71 12.28
CA ASN A 107 -4.75 -14.85 11.60
C ASN A 107 -5.78 -15.92 11.19
N LYS A 108 -6.64 -16.37 12.11
CA LYS A 108 -7.64 -17.41 11.81
C LYS A 108 -8.67 -16.93 10.77
N PRO A 109 -9.28 -15.73 10.91
CA PRO A 109 -10.18 -15.21 9.88
C PRO A 109 -9.51 -15.03 8.52
N PHE A 110 -8.24 -14.61 8.49
CA PHE A 110 -7.49 -14.48 7.25
C PHE A 110 -7.23 -15.82 6.58
N LYS A 111 -6.87 -16.85 7.36
CA LYS A 111 -6.69 -18.21 6.85
C LYS A 111 -8.00 -18.74 6.23
N ALA A 112 -9.11 -18.61 6.94
CA ALA A 112 -10.43 -19.03 6.45
C ALA A 112 -10.80 -18.30 5.14
N LEU A 113 -10.56 -16.98 5.06
CA LEU A 113 -10.76 -16.21 3.83
C LEU A 113 -9.93 -16.76 2.66
N LEU A 114 -8.67 -17.11 2.91
CA LEU A 114 -7.80 -17.67 1.87
C LEU A 114 -8.20 -19.09 1.45
N GLU A 115 -8.74 -19.90 2.37
CA GLU A 115 -9.30 -21.21 2.07
C GLU A 115 -10.54 -21.08 1.18
N GLU A 116 -11.48 -20.22 1.56
CA GLU A 116 -12.69 -19.89 0.78
C GLU A 116 -12.32 -19.40 -0.64
N ALA A 117 -11.30 -18.54 -0.73
CA ALA A 117 -10.81 -18.00 -2.01
C ALA A 117 -9.92 -18.97 -2.81
N LYS A 118 -9.62 -20.17 -2.29
CA LYS A 118 -8.65 -21.12 -2.89
C LYS A 118 -7.26 -20.52 -3.12
N LEU A 119 -6.87 -19.60 -2.23
CA LEU A 119 -5.60 -18.88 -2.23
C LEU A 119 -4.74 -19.18 -0.99
N LEU A 120 -5.05 -20.21 -0.20
CA LEU A 120 -4.24 -20.54 0.97
C LEU A 120 -2.81 -20.90 0.57
N HIS A 121 -2.63 -21.73 -0.45
CA HIS A 121 -1.31 -22.14 -0.91
C HIS A 121 -0.85 -21.33 -2.11
N CYS A 122 0.41 -20.91 -2.08
CA CYS A 122 1.05 -20.31 -3.23
C CYS A 122 1.22 -21.36 -4.33
N LEU A 123 0.66 -21.10 -5.52
CA LEU A 123 0.69 -22.05 -6.65
C LEU A 123 2.12 -22.39 -7.11
N VAL A 124 3.06 -21.46 -6.94
CA VAL A 124 4.46 -21.64 -7.37
C VAL A 124 5.30 -22.33 -6.30
N THR A 125 5.13 -21.94 -5.04
CA THR A 125 6.03 -22.39 -3.95
C THR A 125 5.43 -23.46 -3.05
N GLY A 126 4.12 -23.74 -3.16
CA GLY A 126 3.37 -24.63 -2.27
C GLY A 126 3.19 -24.10 -0.83
N LYS A 127 3.88 -23.01 -0.45
CA LYS A 127 3.85 -22.48 0.91
C LYS A 127 2.51 -21.85 1.24
N GLU A 128 2.10 -22.02 2.50
CA GLU A 128 0.90 -21.39 3.06
C GLU A 128 1.09 -19.87 3.14
N ARG A 129 0.10 -19.12 2.63
CA ARG A 129 0.03 -17.67 2.75
C ARG A 129 -0.46 -17.29 4.15
N SER A 130 0.19 -16.29 4.74
CA SER A 130 -0.16 -15.74 6.05
C SER A 130 -0.27 -14.22 5.97
N LEU A 131 -0.67 -13.56 7.05
CA LEU A 131 -0.64 -12.09 7.10
C LEU A 131 0.75 -11.52 6.82
N TYR A 132 1.81 -12.28 7.13
CA TYR A 132 3.18 -11.89 6.83
C TYR A 132 3.47 -11.89 5.31
N SER A 133 2.71 -12.65 4.52
CA SER A 133 2.77 -12.62 3.06
C SER A 133 2.36 -11.24 2.50
N LEU A 134 1.47 -10.50 3.17
CA LEU A 134 1.10 -9.13 2.76
C LEU A 134 2.25 -8.14 2.95
N ARG A 135 3.01 -8.31 4.04
CA ARG A 135 4.24 -7.54 4.28
C ARG A 135 5.31 -7.87 3.24
N HIS A 136 5.40 -9.14 2.83
CA HIS A 136 6.29 -9.52 1.73
C HIS A 136 5.87 -8.92 0.39
N TYR A 137 4.56 -8.90 0.13
CA TYR A 137 3.97 -8.27 -1.05
C TYR A 137 4.33 -6.78 -1.10
N TYR A 138 4.14 -6.03 -0.01
CA TYR A 138 4.52 -4.62 0.07
C TYR A 138 5.98 -4.38 -0.31
N ALA A 139 6.90 -5.15 0.28
CA ALA A 139 8.33 -5.01 -0.02
C ALA A 139 8.61 -5.24 -1.51
N THR A 140 8.03 -6.28 -2.11
CA THR A 140 8.18 -6.54 -3.55
C THR A 140 7.65 -5.38 -4.38
N GLN A 141 6.47 -4.83 -4.06
CA GLN A 141 5.92 -3.69 -4.81
C GLN A 141 6.83 -2.46 -4.72
N ARG A 142 7.32 -2.10 -3.53
CA ARG A 142 8.22 -0.95 -3.35
C ARG A 142 9.57 -1.14 -4.03
N LEU A 143 10.10 -2.37 -4.04
CA LEU A 143 11.31 -2.69 -4.80
C LEU A 143 11.06 -2.56 -6.31
N LEU A 144 9.92 -3.01 -6.84
CA LEU A 144 9.58 -2.82 -8.26
C LEU A 144 9.43 -1.34 -8.65
N GLU A 145 8.99 -0.49 -7.72
CA GLU A 145 8.99 0.97 -7.85
C GLU A 145 10.39 1.61 -7.71
N SER A 146 11.45 0.79 -7.60
CA SER A 146 12.84 1.24 -7.45
C SER A 146 13.14 2.03 -6.17
N VAL A 147 12.37 1.83 -5.10
CA VAL A 147 12.69 2.40 -3.78
C VAL A 147 14.01 1.80 -3.28
N PRO A 148 14.97 2.63 -2.80
CA PRO A 148 16.22 2.14 -2.25
C PRO A 148 16.02 1.15 -1.10
N ILE A 149 16.86 0.12 -1.03
CA ILE A 149 16.77 -0.93 0.00
C ILE A 149 16.97 -0.35 1.41
N SER A 150 17.82 0.68 1.56
CA SER A 150 18.01 1.42 2.82
C SER A 150 16.69 2.00 3.32
N ASP A 151 16.02 2.74 2.46
CA ASP A 151 14.82 3.50 2.81
C ASP A 151 13.67 2.53 3.09
N LEU A 152 13.57 1.45 2.31
CA LEU A 152 12.62 0.38 2.57
C LEU A 152 12.89 -0.34 3.90
N ALA A 153 14.17 -0.52 4.28
CA ALA A 153 14.55 -1.12 5.56
C ALA A 153 14.07 -0.29 6.75
N ASP A 154 14.23 1.03 6.68
CA ASP A 154 13.75 1.97 7.69
C ASP A 154 12.21 2.03 7.73
N GLN A 155 11.61 2.17 6.55
CA GLN A 155 10.15 2.21 6.34
C GLN A 155 9.44 0.95 6.82
N MET A 156 10.06 -0.23 6.71
CA MET A 156 9.49 -1.48 7.22
C MET A 156 9.96 -1.81 8.64
N GLY A 157 11.01 -1.17 9.15
CA GLY A 157 11.64 -1.55 10.40
C GLY A 157 12.24 -2.96 10.31
N THR A 158 12.98 -3.25 9.25
CA THR A 158 13.80 -4.49 9.08
C THR A 158 15.26 -4.12 8.74
N SER A 159 16.21 -5.03 8.88
CA SER A 159 17.60 -4.70 8.54
C SER A 159 17.79 -4.77 7.01
N ILE A 160 18.70 -3.94 6.48
CA ILE A 160 19.11 -3.98 5.08
C ILE A 160 19.51 -5.41 4.69
N LEU A 161 20.33 -6.06 5.53
CA LEU A 161 20.76 -7.45 5.31
C LEU A 161 19.58 -8.41 5.14
N MET A 162 18.53 -8.26 5.94
CA MET A 162 17.35 -9.11 5.82
C MET A 162 16.58 -8.85 4.51
N ILE A 163 16.41 -7.59 4.10
CA ILE A 163 15.78 -7.29 2.81
C ILE A 163 16.62 -7.86 1.66
N THR A 164 17.92 -7.57 1.66
CA THR A 164 18.82 -8.07 0.62
C THR A 164 18.80 -9.59 0.54
N LYS A 165 18.85 -10.30 1.67
CA LYS A 165 18.80 -11.77 1.68
C LYS A 165 17.49 -12.31 1.10
N HIS A 166 16.35 -11.68 1.42
CA HIS A 166 15.05 -12.16 0.98
C HIS A 166 14.71 -11.79 -0.46
N TYR A 167 15.24 -10.67 -0.98
CA TYR A 167 14.83 -10.09 -2.27
C TYR A 167 15.98 -9.92 -3.27
N SER A 168 17.16 -10.48 -2.99
CA SER A 168 18.32 -10.45 -3.91
C SER A 168 17.96 -10.92 -5.33
N HIS A 169 17.07 -11.92 -5.45
CA HIS A 169 16.59 -12.44 -6.73
C HIS A 169 15.83 -11.43 -7.60
N LEU A 170 15.26 -10.38 -7.00
CA LEU A 170 14.60 -9.29 -7.74
C LEU A 170 15.59 -8.24 -8.24
N THR A 171 16.78 -8.17 -7.62
CA THR A 171 17.77 -7.12 -7.92
C THR A 171 18.26 -7.15 -9.38
N PRO A 172 18.54 -8.32 -9.99
CA PRO A 172 18.87 -8.39 -11.42
C PRO A 172 17.74 -7.92 -12.33
N LEU A 173 16.48 -8.25 -12.00
CA LEU A 173 15.31 -7.83 -12.78
C LEU A 173 15.08 -6.32 -12.69
N MET A 174 15.25 -5.73 -11.50
CA MET A 174 15.14 -4.29 -11.29
C MET A 174 16.26 -3.52 -12.00
N LYS A 175 17.49 -4.06 -11.96
CA LYS A 175 18.66 -3.48 -12.63
C LYS A 175 18.80 -3.97 -14.08
N ALA A 176 17.76 -4.57 -14.66
CA ALA A 176 17.80 -5.05 -16.04
C ALA A 176 18.25 -3.94 -16.99
N LYS A 177 17.81 -2.69 -16.81
CA LYS A 177 18.27 -1.54 -17.62
C LYS A 177 19.78 -1.28 -17.51
N GLN A 178 20.39 -1.53 -16.35
CA GLN A 178 21.83 -1.38 -16.14
C GLN A 178 22.63 -2.58 -16.70
N PHE A 179 22.04 -3.78 -16.66
CA PHE A 179 22.67 -5.01 -17.16
C PHE A 179 22.49 -5.25 -18.67
N VAL A 180 21.45 -4.68 -19.29
CA VAL A 180 21.18 -4.79 -20.73
C VAL A 180 22.20 -4.01 -21.59
N GLY A 181 23.03 -3.16 -20.96
CA GLY A 181 24.02 -2.32 -21.64
C GLY A 181 23.40 -1.08 -22.29
N THR A 182 24.20 -0.04 -22.49
CA THR A 182 23.83 1.11 -23.32
C THR A 182 23.89 0.69 -24.78
N VAL A 183 22.74 0.45 -25.40
CA VAL A 183 22.67 0.37 -26.86
C VAL A 183 23.04 1.77 -27.35
N GLN A 184 24.17 1.91 -28.05
CA GLN A 184 24.49 3.15 -28.76
C GLN A 184 23.35 3.44 -29.73
N ASP A 185 22.85 4.67 -29.69
CA ASP A 185 21.71 5.16 -30.45
C ASP A 185 21.98 5.09 -31.96
N GLY A 186 21.70 3.94 -32.53
CA GLY A 186 21.52 3.70 -33.96
C GLY A 186 20.09 3.25 -34.22
N HIS A 187 19.18 4.21 -34.42
CA HIS A 187 17.90 4.05 -35.11
C HIS A 187 16.87 3.01 -34.63
N LEU A 188 16.90 2.52 -33.38
CA LEU A 188 15.83 1.67 -32.83
C LEU A 188 15.34 2.20 -31.47
N GLY A 189 14.06 2.58 -31.41
CA GLY A 189 13.42 3.37 -30.37
C GLY A 189 13.68 2.93 -28.93
N ILE A 190 14.25 3.85 -28.14
CA ILE A 190 14.63 3.76 -26.73
C ILE A 190 13.40 3.72 -25.77
N ASP A 191 12.21 3.70 -26.32
CA ASP A 191 10.96 3.75 -25.56
C ASP A 191 10.69 2.45 -24.77
N GLY A 192 11.03 1.27 -25.29
CA GLY A 192 10.59 0.00 -24.70
C GLY A 192 11.08 -0.28 -23.27
N ALA A 193 12.34 0.02 -22.93
CA ALA A 193 12.88 -0.27 -21.60
C ALA A 193 12.43 0.73 -20.53
N THR A 194 12.40 2.01 -20.88
CA THR A 194 11.89 3.08 -20.00
C THR A 194 10.38 2.96 -19.81
N ILE A 195 9.64 2.62 -20.87
CA ILE A 195 8.21 2.28 -20.80
C ILE A 195 7.99 1.05 -19.91
N ARG A 196 8.79 -0.02 -20.02
CA ARG A 196 8.64 -1.21 -19.15
C ARG A 196 8.88 -0.88 -17.67
N SER A 197 9.88 -0.07 -17.33
CA SER A 197 10.13 0.34 -15.94
C SER A 197 9.05 1.29 -15.40
N LEU A 198 8.57 2.24 -16.22
CA LEU A 198 7.44 3.10 -15.89
C LEU A 198 6.18 2.26 -15.69
N MET A 199 5.88 1.35 -16.61
CA MET A 199 4.75 0.43 -16.51
C MET A 199 4.84 -0.47 -15.27
N ALA A 200 6.03 -0.97 -14.89
CA ALA A 200 6.19 -1.82 -13.71
C ALA A 200 5.96 -1.05 -12.40
N ALA A 201 6.55 0.15 -12.25
CA ALA A 201 6.32 1.01 -11.09
C ALA A 201 4.85 1.47 -11.01
N GLN A 202 4.24 1.76 -12.17
CA GLN A 202 2.86 2.19 -12.27
C GLN A 202 1.88 1.04 -12.00
N LEU A 203 2.18 -0.18 -12.46
CA LEU A 203 1.42 -1.39 -12.15
C LEU A 203 1.48 -1.70 -10.65
N ALA A 204 2.63 -1.51 -10.01
CA ALA A 204 2.78 -1.75 -8.58
C ALA A 204 1.88 -0.83 -7.73
N ASN A 205 1.86 0.46 -8.06
CA ASN A 205 0.97 1.43 -7.43
C ASN A 205 -0.51 1.10 -7.72
N GLN A 206 -0.84 0.79 -8.97
CA GLN A 206 -2.19 0.38 -9.38
C GLN A 206 -2.68 -0.86 -8.63
N ASN A 207 -1.81 -1.85 -8.37
CA ASN A 207 -2.20 -3.05 -7.64
C ASN A 207 -2.60 -2.74 -6.19
N VAL A 208 -1.83 -1.86 -5.51
CA VAL A 208 -2.15 -1.42 -4.15
C VAL A 208 -3.45 -0.61 -4.13
N MET A 209 -3.63 0.31 -5.08
CA MET A 209 -4.87 1.09 -5.22
C MET A 209 -6.09 0.21 -5.51
N SER A 210 -5.97 -0.75 -6.44
CA SER A 210 -7.04 -1.68 -6.79
C SER A 210 -7.49 -2.52 -5.59
N LEU A 211 -6.53 -3.04 -4.81
CA LEU A 211 -6.83 -3.79 -3.59
C LEU A 211 -7.55 -2.93 -2.54
N VAL A 212 -7.14 -1.66 -2.40
CA VAL A 212 -7.79 -0.70 -1.50
C VAL A 212 -9.20 -0.37 -1.95
N HIS A 213 -9.43 -0.14 -3.24
CA HIS A 213 -10.78 0.10 -3.77
C HIS A 213 -11.69 -1.11 -3.53
N ALA A 214 -11.18 -2.33 -3.77
CA ALA A 214 -11.92 -3.55 -3.53
C ALA A 214 -12.28 -3.75 -2.04
N GLY A 215 -11.36 -3.42 -1.13
CA GLY A 215 -11.60 -3.57 0.31
C GLY A 215 -12.47 -2.48 0.93
N THR A 216 -12.40 -1.25 0.42
CA THR A 216 -13.14 -0.09 0.96
C THR A 216 -14.49 0.14 0.27
N GLY A 217 -14.61 -0.29 -0.98
CA GLY A 217 -15.72 0.10 -1.87
C GLY A 217 -15.67 1.57 -2.32
N LEU A 218 -14.62 2.31 -1.96
CA LEU A 218 -14.41 3.71 -2.32
C LEU A 218 -13.45 3.80 -3.51
N THR A 219 -13.69 4.76 -4.40
CA THR A 219 -12.84 5.00 -5.57
C THR A 219 -12.18 6.36 -5.48
N LEU A 220 -10.89 6.43 -5.81
CA LEU A 220 -10.20 7.70 -6.03
C LEU A 220 -10.33 8.10 -7.50
N PRO A 221 -10.62 9.36 -7.86
CA PRO A 221 -10.62 9.78 -9.26
C PRO A 221 -9.21 9.68 -9.88
N VAL A 222 -9.14 9.36 -11.18
CA VAL A 222 -7.87 9.12 -11.90
C VAL A 222 -6.88 10.29 -11.78
N ARG A 223 -7.39 11.52 -11.75
CA ARG A 223 -6.60 12.75 -11.58
C ARG A 223 -5.83 12.80 -10.26
N GLU A 224 -6.41 12.26 -9.20
CA GLU A 224 -5.77 12.19 -7.88
C GLU A 224 -4.87 10.96 -7.74
N GLN A 225 -5.10 9.90 -8.54
CA GLN A 225 -4.24 8.72 -8.57
C GLN A 225 -2.94 8.97 -9.34
N SER A 226 -3.02 9.64 -10.49
CA SER A 226 -1.86 9.98 -11.32
C SER A 226 -2.17 11.23 -12.15
N PRO A 227 -1.59 12.40 -11.78
CA PRO A 227 -1.76 13.64 -12.53
C PRO A 227 -1.27 13.49 -13.98
N ALA A 228 -0.17 12.75 -14.17
CA ALA A 228 0.41 12.50 -15.49
C ALA A 228 -0.53 11.68 -16.40
N LEU A 229 -1.20 10.66 -15.85
CA LEU A 229 -2.17 9.86 -16.61
C LEU A 229 -3.42 10.66 -16.95
N ALA A 230 -3.89 11.51 -16.02
CA ALA A 230 -5.00 12.41 -16.30
C ALA A 230 -4.66 13.36 -17.46
N SER A 231 -3.48 13.97 -17.46
CA SER A 231 -3.05 14.84 -18.57
C SER A 231 -2.86 14.09 -19.89
N ASP A 232 -2.32 12.85 -19.89
CA ASP A 232 -2.19 12.04 -21.10
C ASP A 232 -3.56 11.59 -21.63
N LEU A 233 -4.49 11.22 -20.74
CA LEU A 233 -5.84 10.82 -21.12
C LEU A 233 -6.65 12.00 -21.65
N GLU A 234 -6.54 13.16 -21.01
CA GLU A 234 -7.13 14.43 -21.49
C GLU A 234 -6.58 14.78 -22.89
N ALA A 235 -5.26 14.72 -23.09
CA ALA A 235 -4.65 14.98 -24.40
C ALA A 235 -5.13 14.00 -25.49
N ARG A 236 -5.31 12.72 -25.16
CA ARG A 236 -5.84 11.70 -26.09
C ARG A 236 -7.32 11.91 -26.41
N LEU A 237 -8.11 12.36 -25.43
CA LEU A 237 -9.52 12.69 -25.63
C LEU A 237 -9.66 13.91 -26.54
N ASP A 238 -8.87 14.95 -26.30
CA ASP A 238 -8.84 16.16 -27.12
C ASP A 238 -8.40 15.86 -28.56
N ALA A 239 -7.40 14.99 -28.74
CA ALA A 239 -6.97 14.54 -30.06
C ALA A 239 -8.07 13.76 -30.80
N ARG A 240 -8.84 12.92 -30.10
CA ARG A 240 -9.99 12.19 -30.68
C ARG A 240 -11.17 13.10 -31.01
N LEU A 241 -11.44 14.10 -30.17
CA LEU A 241 -12.48 15.09 -30.43
C LEU A 241 -12.14 15.91 -31.69
N LYS A 242 -10.89 16.36 -31.83
CA LYS A 242 -10.40 17.06 -33.02
C LYS A 242 -10.40 16.20 -34.30
N ALA A 243 -10.32 14.88 -34.18
CA ALA A 243 -10.37 13.96 -35.31
C ALA A 243 -11.81 13.63 -35.76
N ASN A 244 -12.81 13.91 -34.91
CA ASN A 244 -14.24 13.67 -35.17
C ASN A 244 -15.03 14.94 -35.52
N THR A 245 -14.39 16.11 -35.48
CA THR A 245 -14.88 17.39 -36.03
C THR A 245 -14.16 17.71 -37.32
#